data_AF-A0A964H5X0-F1
#
_entry.id   AF-A0A964H5X0-F1
#
_cell.length_a   1.000
_cell.length_b   1.000
_cell.length_c   1.000
_cell.angle_alpha   90.00
_cell.angle_beta   90.00
_cell.angle_gamma   90.00
#
_symmetry.space_group_name_H-M   'P 1'
#
loop_
_entity.id
_entity.type
_entity.pdbx_description
1 polymer ?
#
loop_
_entity_poly.entity_id
_entity_poly.type
_entity_poly.pdbx_seq_one_letter_code
_entity_poly.pdbx_strand_id
1 'polypeptide(L)' 'TAALFLEHFINERNRNRWLHLDIAGPAYTEKGWGPHPYGGTGFGVSTLVDYIQNYISY' A
#
# COMPACT_ATOMS: atom_id res chain seq x y z
N THR A 1 11.45 2.75 -11.95
CA THR A 1 11.94 4.15 -11.84
C THR A 1 11.04 5.03 -10.98
N ALA A 2 9.71 4.85 -10.99
CA ALA A 2 8.79 5.64 -10.15
C ALA A 2 9.15 5.62 -8.64
N ALA A 3 9.39 4.44 -8.06
CA ALA A 3 9.81 4.33 -6.66
C ALA A 3 11.14 5.07 -6.37
N LEU A 4 12.13 4.97 -7.28
CA LEU A 4 13.40 5.69 -7.17
C LEU A 4 13.18 7.20 -7.25
N PHE A 5 12.27 7.68 -8.10
CA PHE A 5 11.92 9.10 -8.16
C PHE A 5 11.36 9.59 -6.81
N LEU A 6 10.46 8.82 -6.19
CA LEU A 6 9.91 9.16 -4.87
C LEU A 6 10.98 9.14 -3.77
N GLU A 7 11.95 8.23 -3.84
CA GLU A 7 13.07 8.14 -2.89
C GLU A 7 13.87 9.45 -2.78
N HIS A 8 14.02 10.20 -3.88
CA HIS A 8 14.75 11.48 -3.89
C HIS A 8 14.15 12.54 -2.94
N PHE A 9 12.89 12.39 -2.56
CA PHE A 9 12.18 13.33 -1.68
C PHE A 9 12.09 12.85 -0.23
N ILE A 10 12.64 11.66 0.07
CA ILE A 10 12.66 11.12 1.42
C ILE A 10 13.87 11.67 2.17
N ASN A 11 13.64 12.30 3.32
CA ASN A 11 14.72 12.81 4.15
C ASN A 11 15.53 11.68 4.80
N GLU A 12 16.79 11.94 5.13
CA GLU A 12 17.69 10.93 5.71
C GLU A 12 17.17 10.31 7.01
N ARG A 13 16.44 11.09 7.83
CA ARG A 13 15.80 10.58 9.07
C ARG A 13 14.77 9.48 8.80
N ASN A 14 14.12 9.50 7.64
CA ASN A 14 13.06 8.57 7.27
C ASN A 14 13.50 7.54 6.23
N ARG A 15 14.76 7.56 5.76
CA ARG A 15 15.27 6.65 4.71
C ARG A 15 14.99 5.17 5.02
N ASN A 16 15.17 4.75 6.28
CA ASN A 16 14.93 3.36 6.73
C ASN A 16 13.54 3.13 7.36
N ARG A 17 12.65 4.12 7.28
CA ARG A 17 11.31 4.09 7.91
C ARG A 17 10.21 4.41 6.90
N TRP A 18 10.52 4.39 5.62
CA TRP A 18 9.61 4.67 4.53
C TRP A 18 9.37 3.42 3.68
N LEU A 19 8.14 3.26 3.20
CA LEU A 19 7.72 2.19 2.32
C LEU A 19 6.86 2.78 1.21
N HIS A 20 7.15 2.40 -0.03
CA HIS A 20 6.29 2.67 -1.18
C HIS A 20 5.54 1.39 -1.57
N LEU A 21 4.21 1.46 -1.54
CA LEU A 21 3.33 0.39 -1.98
C LEU A 21 2.64 0.82 -3.26
N ASP A 22 2.98 0.18 -4.38
CA ASP A 22 2.27 0.35 -5.64
C ASP A 22 1.06 -0.58 -5.68
N ILE A 23 -0.13 0.01 -5.72
CA ILE A 23 -1.41 -0.71 -5.73
C ILE A 23 -2.17 -0.53 -7.05
N ALA A 24 -1.55 0.04 -8.08
CA ALA A 24 -2.26 0.42 -9.32
C ALA A 24 -3.01 -0.76 -9.95
N GLY A 25 -2.41 -1.96 -9.94
CA GLY A 25 -3.05 -3.18 -10.45
C GLY A 25 -4.26 -3.62 -9.64
N PRO A 26 -4.11 -3.95 -8.35
CA PRO A 26 -5.20 -4.52 -7.56
C PRO A 26 -6.21 -3.49 -7.03
N ALA A 27 -5.95 -2.17 -7.10
CA ALA A 27 -6.85 -1.15 -6.54
C ALA A 27 -8.25 -1.13 -7.17
N TYR A 28 -8.37 -1.57 -8.42
CA TYR A 28 -9.62 -1.58 -9.16
C TYR A 28 -9.78 -2.90 -9.95
N THR A 29 -11.02 -3.38 -10.06
CA THR A 29 -11.33 -4.53 -10.91
C THR A 29 -12.53 -4.26 -11.80
N GLU A 30 -12.41 -4.63 -13.07
CA GLU A 30 -13.51 -4.56 -14.05
C GLU A 30 -14.38 -5.82 -14.06
N LYS A 31 -14.04 -6.82 -13.24
CA LYS A 31 -14.83 -8.03 -13.03
C LYS A 31 -14.83 -8.37 -11.55
N GLY A 32 -16.02 -8.64 -10.99
CA GLY A 32 -16.12 -9.08 -9.60
C GLY A 32 -15.44 -10.45 -9.42
N TRP A 33 -14.71 -10.62 -8.32
CA TRP A 33 -14.12 -11.90 -7.93
C TRP A 33 -14.05 -12.01 -6.39
N GLY A 34 -14.46 -13.17 -5.84
CA GLY A 34 -14.46 -13.38 -4.40
C GLY A 34 -15.20 -12.26 -3.64
N PRO A 35 -14.60 -11.64 -2.61
CA PRO A 35 -15.19 -10.53 -1.87
C PRO A 35 -15.09 -9.17 -2.58
N HIS A 36 -14.47 -9.09 -3.76
CA HIS A 36 -14.22 -7.83 -4.47
C HIS A 36 -15.24 -7.66 -5.62
N PRO A 37 -16.22 -6.75 -5.50
CA PRO A 37 -17.15 -6.45 -6.59
C PRO A 37 -16.46 -5.65 -7.71
N TYR A 38 -17.16 -5.44 -8.83
CA TYR A 38 -16.75 -4.47 -9.85
C TYR A 38 -16.50 -3.10 -9.19
N GLY A 39 -15.37 -2.47 -9.50
CA GLY A 39 -15.00 -1.18 -8.92
C GLY A 39 -13.75 -1.23 -8.06
N GLY A 40 -13.71 -0.36 -7.06
CA GLY A 40 -12.62 -0.30 -6.09
C GLY A 40 -12.60 -1.54 -5.18
N THR A 41 -11.42 -2.14 -5.02
CA THR A 41 -11.28 -3.43 -4.31
C THR A 41 -11.01 -3.29 -2.81
N GLY A 42 -10.55 -2.11 -2.37
CA GLY A 42 -10.05 -1.90 -1.01
C GLY A 42 -8.68 -2.55 -0.75
N PHE A 43 -7.93 -2.93 -1.79
CA PHE A 43 -6.64 -3.57 -1.65
C PHE A 43 -5.67 -2.74 -0.78
N GLY A 44 -5.00 -3.42 0.16
CA GLY A 44 -4.04 -2.82 1.08
C GLY A 44 -4.64 -2.37 2.43
N VAL A 45 -5.95 -2.16 2.55
CA VAL A 45 -6.57 -1.68 3.81
C VAL A 45 -6.36 -2.69 4.95
N SER A 46 -6.78 -3.94 4.76
CA SER A 46 -6.63 -4.98 5.81
C SER A 46 -5.17 -5.22 6.18
N THR A 47 -4.26 -5.20 5.19
CA THR A 47 -2.82 -5.35 5.42
C THR A 47 -2.24 -4.21 6.25
N LEU A 48 -2.61 -2.95 5.97
CA LEU A 48 -2.13 -1.80 6.73
C LEU A 48 -2.69 -1.78 8.16
N VAL A 49 -3.97 -2.15 8.34
CA VAL A 49 -4.58 -2.27 9.66
C VAL A 49 -3.86 -3.34 10.49
N ASP A 50 -3.64 -4.53 9.91
CA ASP A 50 -2.93 -5.63 10.56
C ASP A 50 -1.49 -5.23 10.91
N TYR A 51 -0.78 -4.58 9.98
CA TYR A 51 0.57 -4.09 10.21
C TYR A 51 0.64 -3.11 11.39
N ILE A 52 -0.30 -2.16 11.47
CA ILE A 52 -0.35 -1.21 12.57
C ILE A 52 -0.64 -1.92 13.90
N GLN A 53 -1.62 -2.82 13.92
CA GLN A 53 -2.07 -3.51 15.13
C GLN A 53 -1.02 -4.48 15.68
N ASN A 54 -0.34 -5.22 14.81
CA ASN A 54 0.51 -6.33 15.23
C ASN A 54 2.02 -6.04 15.18
N TYR A 55 2.45 -4.99 14.47
CA TYR A 55 3.88 -4.71 14.27
C TYR A 55 4.31 -3.29 14.64
N ILE A 56 3.38 -2.34 14.80
CA ILE A 56 3.68 -0.96 15.23
C ILE A 56 3.16 -0.67 16.65
N SER A 57 2.04 -1.28 17.05
CA SER A 57 1.40 -0.98 18.33
C SER A 57 2.19 -1.63 19.49
N TYR A 58 2.58 -0.79 20.47
CA TYR A 58 3.27 -1.19 21.70
C TYR A 58 2.36 -1.92 22.68
#